data_AF-A0A4Q5LZ42-F1
#
_entry.id   AF-A0A4Q5LZ42-F1
#
_cell.length_a   1.000
_cell.length_b   1.000
_cell.length_c   1.000
_cell.angle_alpha   90.00
_cell.angle_beta   90.00
_cell.angle_gamma   90.00
#
_symmetry.space_group_name_H-M   'P 1'
#
loop_
_entity.id
_entity.type
_entity.pdbx_description
1 polymer ?
#
loop_
_entity_poly.entity_id
_entity_poly.type
_entity_poly.pdbx_seq_one_letter_code
_entity_poly.pdbx_strand_id
1 'polypeptide(L)'
;MNKYQLAEINIARMKGVNINDPVMKEFVDNLDAINALAENSEGFVWRLKDDNNNATNINPYDDERVIINVSVWESVETLERYVYKSLHTDFLKRRKEWFHHFGKVYTALWWIPAGQYPAVEEAVAKLDYLQKNGASSLVFDFRNRFLPDTQ
;
A
#
# COMPACT_ATOMS: atom_id res chain seq x y z
N MET A 1 21.57 5.31 -11.24
CA MET A 1 20.60 4.89 -10.21
C MET A 1 19.84 6.13 -9.78
N ASN A 2 18.52 6.04 -9.61
CA ASN A 2 17.72 7.15 -9.09
C ASN A 2 18.16 7.47 -7.66
N LYS A 3 18.24 8.76 -7.30
CA LYS A 3 18.57 9.20 -5.93
C LYS A 3 17.41 8.97 -4.95
N TYR A 4 16.20 8.84 -5.48
CA TYR A 4 14.96 8.70 -4.73
C TYR A 4 14.14 7.55 -5.27
N GLN A 5 13.28 7.02 -4.42
CA GLN A 5 12.28 6.01 -4.72
C GLN A 5 10.97 6.38 -4.02
N LEU A 6 9.86 5.85 -4.51
CA LEU A 6 8.52 6.14 -4.04
C LEU A 6 8.08 5.10 -3.01
N ALA A 7 7.79 5.53 -1.80
CA ALA A 7 7.09 4.71 -0.83
C ALA A 7 5.57 4.89 -0.95
N GLU A 8 4.85 3.82 -0.67
CA GLU A 8 3.40 3.76 -0.65
C GLU A 8 2.93 2.98 0.59
N ILE A 9 1.86 3.46 1.21
CA ILE A 9 1.07 2.74 2.19
C ILE A 9 -0.36 2.68 1.68
N ASN A 10 -0.99 1.51 1.78
CA ASN A 10 -2.42 1.35 1.67
C ASN A 10 -2.99 0.62 2.88
N ILE A 11 -4.15 1.07 3.33
CA ILE A 11 -4.92 0.44 4.40
C ILE A 11 -6.30 0.05 3.90
N ALA A 12 -6.82 -1.06 4.42
CA ALA A 12 -8.16 -1.52 4.11
C ALA A 12 -8.81 -2.15 5.34
N ARG A 13 -10.10 -1.86 5.56
CA ARG A 13 -10.86 -2.49 6.64
C ARG A 13 -11.67 -3.66 6.08
N MET A 14 -11.36 -4.87 6.53
CA MET A 14 -12.04 -6.11 6.20
C MET A 14 -13.48 -6.10 6.70
N LYS A 15 -14.36 -6.80 5.98
CA LYS A 15 -15.69 -7.17 6.44
C LYS A 15 -15.66 -8.33 7.41
N GLY A 16 -14.72 -9.26 7.21
CA GLY A 16 -14.52 -10.40 8.09
C GLY A 16 -14.12 -9.94 9.49
N VAL A 17 -14.39 -10.78 10.48
CA VAL A 17 -13.98 -10.47 11.86
C VAL A 17 -12.46 -10.55 12.05
N ASN A 18 -11.77 -11.33 11.20
CA ASN A 18 -10.33 -11.44 11.07
C ASN A 18 -9.95 -11.98 9.66
N ILE A 19 -8.67 -12.19 9.41
CA ILE A 19 -8.15 -12.66 8.10
C ILE A 19 -8.64 -14.06 7.70
N ASN A 20 -8.98 -14.92 8.66
CA ASN A 20 -9.43 -16.30 8.41
C ASN A 20 -10.95 -16.44 8.26
N ASP A 21 -11.70 -15.32 8.33
CA ASP A 21 -13.15 -15.33 8.12
C ASP A 21 -13.48 -15.86 6.70
N PRO A 22 -14.51 -16.73 6.55
CA PRO A 22 -14.90 -17.25 5.23
C PRO A 22 -15.14 -16.18 4.17
N VAL A 23 -15.59 -14.98 4.56
CA VAL A 23 -15.76 -13.86 3.62
C VAL A 23 -14.43 -13.43 2.98
N MET A 24 -13.31 -13.57 3.71
CA MET A 24 -11.96 -13.18 3.28
C MET A 24 -11.24 -14.28 2.50
N LYS A 25 -11.79 -15.50 2.43
CA LYS A 25 -11.09 -16.67 1.89
C LYS A 25 -10.49 -16.45 0.51
N GLU A 26 -11.28 -15.95 -0.43
CA GLU A 26 -10.79 -15.73 -1.80
C GLU A 26 -9.68 -14.66 -1.84
N PHE A 27 -9.78 -13.61 -1.02
CA PHE A 27 -8.73 -12.60 -0.94
C PHE A 27 -7.43 -13.21 -0.41
N VAL A 28 -7.50 -13.98 0.67
CA VAL A 28 -6.34 -14.65 1.29
C VAL A 28 -5.69 -15.66 0.35
N ASP A 29 -6.50 -16.49 -0.32
CA ASP A 29 -6.02 -17.50 -1.28
C ASP A 29 -5.23 -16.87 -2.46
N ASN A 30 -5.41 -15.57 -2.72
CA ASN A 30 -4.75 -14.83 -3.80
C ASN A 30 -3.66 -13.85 -3.34
N LEU A 31 -3.41 -13.70 -2.02
CA LEU A 31 -2.42 -12.76 -1.49
C LEU A 31 -1.03 -13.00 -2.08
N ASP A 32 -0.57 -14.25 -2.07
CA ASP A 32 0.76 -14.61 -2.57
C ASP A 32 0.90 -14.33 -4.07
N ALA A 33 -0.17 -14.57 -4.86
CA ALA A 33 -0.17 -14.30 -6.28
C ALA A 33 -0.07 -12.79 -6.57
N ILE A 34 -0.79 -11.97 -5.80
CA ILE A 34 -0.74 -10.50 -5.92
C ILE A 34 0.61 -9.95 -5.46
N ASN A 35 1.16 -10.47 -4.36
CA ASN A 35 2.50 -10.12 -3.89
C ASN A 35 3.58 -10.47 -4.93
N ALA A 36 3.51 -11.67 -5.51
CA ALA A 36 4.42 -12.09 -6.57
C ALA A 36 4.27 -11.23 -7.82
N LEU A 37 3.04 -10.84 -8.18
CA LEU A 37 2.79 -9.93 -9.29
C LEU A 37 3.46 -8.57 -9.06
N ALA A 38 3.36 -8.01 -7.84
CA ALA A 38 4.08 -6.79 -7.49
C ALA A 38 5.59 -6.99 -7.63
N GLU A 39 6.14 -8.05 -7.05
CA GLU A 39 7.59 -8.35 -7.06
C GLU A 39 8.17 -8.56 -8.47
N ASN A 40 7.34 -9.00 -9.44
CA ASN A 40 7.74 -9.16 -10.84
C ASN A 40 7.38 -7.96 -11.72
N SER A 41 6.79 -6.89 -11.16
CA SER A 41 6.41 -5.70 -11.92
C SER A 41 7.59 -4.77 -12.14
N GLU A 42 7.62 -4.12 -13.31
CA GLU A 42 8.61 -3.10 -13.63
C GLU A 42 8.60 -2.00 -12.55
N GLY A 43 9.79 -1.66 -12.04
CA GLY A 43 9.98 -0.62 -11.05
C GLY A 43 9.62 -1.02 -9.61
N PHE A 44 9.27 -2.28 -9.33
CA PHE A 44 9.16 -2.73 -7.94
C PHE A 44 10.53 -2.77 -7.26
N VAL A 45 10.62 -2.29 -6.02
CA VAL A 45 11.87 -2.27 -5.25
C VAL A 45 11.76 -3.11 -3.98
N TRP A 46 10.68 -2.94 -3.21
CA TRP A 46 10.52 -3.60 -1.91
C TRP A 46 9.07 -3.61 -1.45
N ARG A 47 8.73 -4.51 -0.52
CA ARG A 47 7.48 -4.46 0.24
C ARG A 47 7.69 -4.94 1.67
N LEU A 48 6.82 -4.47 2.56
CA LEU A 48 6.72 -4.92 3.93
C LEU A 48 6.26 -6.38 3.98
N LYS A 49 6.95 -7.17 4.81
CA LYS A 49 6.74 -8.60 5.03
C LYS A 49 6.90 -8.89 6.53
N ASP A 50 6.09 -9.81 7.04
CA ASP A 50 6.23 -10.49 8.32
C ASP A 50 6.90 -11.86 8.11
N ASP A 51 6.97 -12.66 9.17
CA ASP A 51 7.55 -14.01 9.16
C ASP A 51 6.82 -14.97 8.20
N ASN A 52 5.57 -14.70 7.84
CA ASN A 52 4.76 -15.44 6.88
C ASN A 52 4.80 -14.83 5.47
N ASN A 53 5.79 -13.97 5.18
CA ASN A 53 5.99 -13.29 3.89
C ASN A 53 4.82 -12.36 3.47
N ASN A 54 3.91 -12.05 4.40
CA ASN A 54 2.73 -11.21 4.19
C ASN A 54 2.78 -10.02 5.17
N ALA A 55 1.95 -8.98 5.02
CA ALA A 55 1.91 -7.87 6.00
C ALA A 55 0.70 -8.00 6.94
N THR A 56 -0.02 -9.12 6.89
CA THR A 56 -1.33 -9.29 7.51
C THR A 56 -1.30 -9.43 9.03
N ASN A 57 -0.16 -9.81 9.63
CA ASN A 57 -0.03 -9.89 11.08
C ASN A 57 0.43 -8.56 11.72
N ILE A 58 0.70 -7.54 10.91
CA ILE A 58 1.15 -6.23 11.39
C ILE A 58 -0.10 -5.38 11.68
N ASN A 59 -0.33 -5.07 12.96
CA ASN A 59 -1.52 -4.36 13.42
C ASN A 59 -1.17 -3.04 14.12
N PRO A 60 -0.77 -1.98 13.38
CA PRO A 60 -0.39 -0.72 13.99
C PRO A 60 -1.60 0.12 14.45
N TYR A 61 -2.83 -0.29 14.10
CA TYR A 61 -4.07 0.39 14.46
C TYR A 61 -4.81 -0.27 15.63
N ASP A 62 -4.26 -1.36 16.19
CA ASP A 62 -4.93 -2.19 17.20
C ASP A 62 -6.36 -2.61 16.80
N ASP A 63 -6.57 -2.87 15.50
CA ASP A 63 -7.83 -3.35 14.92
C ASP A 63 -7.49 -4.50 13.95
N GLU A 64 -7.79 -5.74 14.35
CA GLU A 64 -7.56 -6.95 13.53
C GLU A 64 -8.29 -6.93 12.19
N ARG A 65 -9.27 -6.03 12.01
CA ARG A 65 -9.97 -5.85 10.74
C ARG A 65 -9.25 -4.90 9.81
N VAL A 66 -8.20 -4.21 10.24
CA VAL A 66 -7.42 -3.31 9.38
C VAL A 66 -6.18 -4.03 8.90
N ILE A 67 -6.10 -4.24 7.59
CA ILE A 67 -4.89 -4.69 6.91
C ILE A 67 -4.12 -3.47 6.45
N ILE A 68 -2.80 -3.51 6.59
CA ILE A 68 -1.89 -2.57 5.97
C ILE A 68 -1.01 -3.26 4.93
N ASN A 69 -0.61 -2.53 3.91
CA ASN A 69 0.54 -2.88 3.10
C ASN A 69 1.46 -1.66 3.02
N VAL A 70 2.74 -1.91 2.79
CA VAL A 70 3.70 -0.85 2.48
C VAL A 70 4.60 -1.38 1.37
N SER A 71 4.79 -0.56 0.33
CA SER A 71 5.57 -0.93 -0.83
C SER A 71 6.47 0.21 -1.29
N VAL A 72 7.56 -0.12 -1.98
CA VAL A 72 8.50 0.84 -2.53
C VAL A 72 8.73 0.55 -4.00
N TRP A 73 8.70 1.62 -4.79
CA TRP A 73 8.74 1.61 -6.25
C TRP A 73 9.72 2.65 -6.77
N GLU A 74 10.18 2.49 -8.01
CA GLU A 74 11.08 3.45 -8.65
C GLU A 74 10.39 4.78 -8.95
N SER A 75 9.08 4.79 -9.21
CA SER A 75 8.33 5.99 -9.55
C SER A 75 6.81 5.84 -9.35
N VAL A 76 6.08 6.94 -9.47
CA VAL A 76 4.60 6.92 -9.43
C VAL A 76 4.03 6.14 -10.62
N GLU A 77 4.65 6.27 -11.80
CA GLU A 77 4.19 5.66 -13.04
C GLU A 77 4.30 4.13 -13.04
N THR A 78 5.35 3.60 -12.41
CA THR A 78 5.58 2.15 -12.29
C THR A 78 4.58 1.53 -11.31
N LEU A 79 4.38 2.16 -10.15
CA LEU A 79 3.33 1.81 -9.20
C LEU A 79 1.93 1.87 -9.84
N GLU A 80 1.59 2.95 -10.55
CA GLU A 80 0.28 3.08 -11.20
C GLU A 80 0.03 2.01 -12.26
N ARG A 81 1.07 1.62 -13.00
CA ARG A 81 0.97 0.54 -13.98
C ARG A 81 0.65 -0.77 -13.29
N TYR A 82 1.30 -1.07 -12.17
CA TYR A 82 0.95 -2.23 -11.36
C TYR A 82 -0.49 -2.13 -10.84
N VAL A 83 -0.88 -1.00 -10.26
CA VAL A 83 -2.20 -0.83 -9.62
C VAL A 83 -3.36 -0.92 -10.63
N TYR A 84 -3.22 -0.30 -11.81
CA TYR A 84 -4.33 -0.11 -12.76
C TYR A 84 -4.21 -0.88 -14.08
N LYS A 85 -3.04 -1.42 -14.43
CA LYS A 85 -2.80 -2.10 -15.70
C LYS A 85 -2.31 -3.54 -15.52
N SER A 86 -2.63 -4.17 -14.38
CA SER A 86 -2.30 -5.58 -14.10
C SER A 86 -3.53 -6.35 -13.62
N LEU A 87 -3.35 -7.63 -13.31
CA LEU A 87 -4.39 -8.47 -12.68
C LEU A 87 -4.87 -7.91 -11.32
N HIS A 88 -4.08 -7.03 -10.69
CA HIS A 88 -4.50 -6.29 -9.50
C HIS A 88 -5.79 -5.49 -9.72
N THR A 89 -6.04 -5.04 -10.95
CA THR A 89 -7.25 -4.29 -11.31
C THR A 89 -8.54 -5.09 -11.03
N ASP A 90 -8.53 -6.40 -11.17
CA ASP A 90 -9.73 -7.22 -10.93
C ASP A 90 -10.05 -7.31 -9.43
N PHE A 91 -9.03 -7.39 -8.58
CA PHE A 91 -9.19 -7.26 -7.13
C PHE A 91 -9.70 -5.86 -6.74
N LEU A 92 -9.20 -4.81 -7.38
CA LEU A 92 -9.69 -3.45 -7.12
C LEU A 92 -11.18 -3.27 -7.49
N LYS A 93 -11.66 -3.88 -8.57
CA LYS A 93 -13.08 -3.86 -8.96
C LYS A 93 -13.96 -4.61 -7.94
N ARG A 94 -13.43 -5.71 -7.40
CA ARG A 94 -14.14 -6.61 -6.48
C ARG A 94 -13.88 -6.31 -5.00
N ARG A 95 -13.03 -5.33 -4.68
CA ARG A 95 -12.64 -4.97 -3.30
C ARG A 95 -13.82 -4.82 -2.33
N LYS A 96 -14.98 -4.39 -2.84
CA LYS A 96 -16.22 -4.25 -2.05
C LYS A 96 -16.78 -5.59 -1.55
N GLU A 97 -16.29 -6.73 -2.02
CA GLU A 97 -16.65 -8.07 -1.56
C GLU A 97 -15.99 -8.35 -0.21
N TRP A 98 -14.73 -7.96 -0.05
CA TRP A 98 -13.90 -8.23 1.12
C TRP A 98 -13.75 -7.06 2.09
N PHE A 99 -13.79 -5.83 1.58
CA PHE A 99 -13.50 -4.62 2.35
C PHE A 99 -14.70 -3.68 2.47
N HIS A 100 -14.77 -2.98 3.59
CA HIS A 100 -15.67 -1.85 3.77
C HIS A 100 -15.23 -0.65 2.92
N HIS A 101 -16.19 0.19 2.53
CA HIS A 101 -15.87 1.46 1.91
C HIS A 101 -15.13 2.34 2.92
N PHE A 102 -13.88 2.68 2.61
CA PHE A 102 -13.10 3.61 3.41
C PHE A 102 -13.58 5.03 3.07
N GLY A 103 -14.33 5.66 3.98
CA GLY A 103 -14.84 7.04 3.81
C GLY A 103 -13.77 8.13 3.99
N LYS A 104 -12.49 7.76 4.03
CA LYS A 104 -11.32 8.63 4.22
C LYS A 104 -10.21 8.21 3.26
N VAL A 105 -9.18 9.05 3.13
CA VAL A 105 -7.96 8.69 2.40
C VAL A 105 -7.34 7.44 3.00
N TYR A 106 -7.11 6.43 2.17
CA TYR A 106 -6.66 5.11 2.58
C TYR A 106 -5.35 4.68 1.90
N THR A 107 -4.81 5.53 1.03
CA THR A 107 -3.50 5.36 0.40
C THR A 107 -2.72 6.67 0.48
N ALA A 108 -1.44 6.57 0.80
CA ALA A 108 -0.51 7.70 0.80
C ALA A 108 0.80 7.33 0.10
N LEU A 109 1.39 8.31 -0.59
CA LEU A 109 2.63 8.22 -1.36
C LEU A 109 3.62 9.27 -0.86
N TRP A 110 4.90 8.92 -0.78
CA TRP A 110 5.96 9.89 -0.45
C TRP A 110 7.31 9.46 -1.01
N TRP A 111 8.21 10.41 -1.21
CA TRP A 111 9.55 10.13 -1.69
C TRP A 111 10.49 9.81 -0.53
N ILE A 112 11.33 8.79 -0.71
CA ILE A 112 12.39 8.40 0.22
C ILE A 112 13.72 8.27 -0.53
N PRO A 113 14.88 8.43 0.14
CA PRO A 113 16.18 8.17 -0.47
C PRO A 113 16.27 6.73 -0.99
N ALA A 114 16.91 6.56 -2.14
CA ALA A 114 17.10 5.24 -2.73
C ALA A 114 17.86 4.30 -1.78
N GLY A 115 17.39 3.06 -1.65
CA GLY A 115 17.93 2.05 -0.73
C GLY A 115 17.46 2.16 0.73
N GLN A 116 16.58 3.10 1.06
CA GLN A 116 15.90 3.14 2.37
C GLN A 116 14.52 2.49 2.30
N TYR A 117 14.05 1.91 3.40
CA TYR A 117 12.71 1.33 3.47
C TYR A 117 11.98 1.87 4.70
N PRO A 118 10.72 2.31 4.56
CA PRO A 118 10.01 2.95 5.64
C PRO A 118 9.66 1.96 6.74
N ALA A 119 9.75 2.42 7.98
CA ALA A 119 9.18 1.72 9.13
C ALA A 119 7.64 1.82 9.10
N VAL A 120 6.97 0.90 9.79
CA VAL A 120 5.50 0.87 9.86
C VAL A 120 4.96 2.16 10.49
N GLU A 121 5.62 2.65 11.53
CA GLU A 121 5.25 3.86 12.26
C GLU A 121 5.35 5.10 11.37
N GLU A 122 6.38 5.17 10.51
CA GLU A 122 6.54 6.25 9.53
C GLU A 122 5.39 6.21 8.51
N ALA A 123 5.11 5.04 7.95
CA ALA A 123 4.08 4.86 6.94
C ALA A 123 2.69 5.25 7.48
N VAL A 124 2.36 4.85 8.70
CA VAL A 124 1.12 5.23 9.39
C VAL A 124 1.08 6.74 9.62
N ALA A 125 2.17 7.34 10.11
CA ALA A 125 2.25 8.79 10.33
C ALA A 125 2.05 9.60 9.04
N LYS A 126 2.56 9.12 7.91
CA LYS A 126 2.37 9.74 6.58
C LYS A 126 0.91 9.71 6.16
N LEU A 127 0.23 8.57 6.30
CA LEU A 127 -1.18 8.47 5.98
C LEU A 127 -2.04 9.36 6.88
N ASP A 128 -1.75 9.37 8.18
CA ASP A 128 -2.39 10.26 9.15
C ASP A 128 -2.23 11.73 8.80
N TYR A 129 -1.02 12.13 8.40
CA TYR A 129 -0.76 13.49 7.96
C TYR A 129 -1.60 13.85 6.74
N LEU A 130 -1.65 12.98 5.73
CA LEU A 130 -2.44 13.20 4.52
C LEU A 130 -3.94 13.33 4.82
N GLN A 131 -4.47 12.51 5.73
CA GLN A 131 -5.87 12.60 6.17
C GLN A 131 -6.19 13.93 6.88
N LYS A 132 -5.25 14.46 7.67
CA LYS A 132 -5.44 15.68 8.49
C LYS A 132 -5.18 16.97 7.72
N ASN A 133 -4.16 16.99 6.85
CA ASN A 133 -3.62 18.21 6.23
C ASN A 133 -3.82 18.27 4.72
N GLY A 134 -4.19 17.16 4.07
CA GLY A 134 -4.23 17.06 2.62
C GLY A 134 -2.85 16.86 1.99
N ALA A 135 -2.83 16.81 0.65
CA ALA A 135 -1.64 16.47 -0.12
C ALA A 135 -0.59 17.60 -0.13
N SER A 136 0.68 17.23 -0.03
CA SER A 136 1.83 18.13 -0.06
C SER A 136 3.08 17.39 -0.55
N SER A 137 4.21 18.09 -0.73
CA SER A 137 5.49 17.44 -1.08
C SER A 137 5.97 16.42 -0.03
N LEU A 138 5.50 16.53 1.22
CA LEU A 138 5.83 15.60 2.30
C LEU A 138 5.12 14.24 2.16
N VAL A 139 3.89 14.26 1.66
CA VAL A 139 3.02 13.09 1.45
C VAL A 139 1.83 13.47 0.59
N PHE A 140 1.46 12.59 -0.34
CA PHE A 140 0.46 12.87 -1.36
C PHE A 140 -0.28 11.61 -1.84
N ASP A 141 -1.17 11.76 -2.82
CA ASP A 141 -1.95 10.67 -3.41
C ASP A 141 -1.79 10.64 -4.94
N PHE A 142 -2.36 9.62 -5.60
CA PHE A 142 -2.29 9.52 -7.07
C PHE A 142 -2.89 10.71 -7.82
N ARG A 143 -3.79 11.49 -7.18
CA ARG A 143 -4.44 12.65 -7.81
C ARG A 143 -3.54 13.89 -7.76
N ASN A 144 -2.77 14.05 -6.69
CA ASN A 144 -1.94 15.22 -6.44
C ASN A 144 -0.46 14.80 -6.40
N ARG A 145 0.20 14.68 -7.55
CA ARG A 145 1.59 14.21 -7.61
C ARG A 145 2.58 15.31 -7.30
N PHE A 146 3.63 14.97 -6.57
CA PHE A 146 4.78 15.83 -6.30
C PHE A 146 6.07 15.15 -6.78
N LEU A 147 7.07 15.94 -7.13
CA LEU A 147 8.41 15.46 -7.42
C LEU A 147 9.20 15.24 -6.12
N PRO A 148 10.23 14.37 -6.12
CA PRO A 148 11.14 14.26 -4.98
C PRO A 148 11.82 15.60 -4.73
N ASP A 149 11.94 15.97 -3.45
CA ASP A 149 12.56 17.22 -3.08
C ASP A 149 14.06 17.16 -3.42
N THR A 150 14.51 17.98 -4.37
CA THR A 150 15.89 17.95 -4.90
C THR A 150 16.85 18.82 -4.10
N GLN A 151 16.54 19.11 -2.82
CA GLN A 151 17.39 19.94 -1.96
C GLN A 151 18.84 19.44 -1.91
#